data_AF-A0A949STW2-F1
#
_entry.id   AF-A0A949STW2-F1
#
_cell.length_a   1.000
_cell.length_b   1.000
_cell.length_c   1.000
_cell.angle_alpha   90.00
_cell.angle_beta   90.00
_cell.angle_gamma   90.00
#
_symmetry.space_group_name_H-M   'P 1'
#
loop_
_entity.id
_entity.type
_entity.pdbx_description
1 polymer ?
#
loop_
_entity_poly.entity_id
_entity_poly.type
_entity_poly.pdbx_seq_one_letter_code
_entity_poly.pdbx_strand_id
1 'polypeptide(L)'
;MKRLLILLIILAASIWLGPLMNPQFRHMRQVDRHIDAIGDSWTAFKTQNHGFEEVRLFAYTGGGGTFGASGYVPTQKHVDTLRSFMASTNPPRPIFLSVRVYRPDEASKEEVR
;
A
#
# COMPACT_ATOMS: atom_id res chain seq x y z
N MET A 1 45.03 -7.02 15.85
CA MET A 1 43.91 -7.99 15.83
C MET A 1 42.63 -7.47 16.52
N LYS A 2 42.66 -7.01 17.78
CA LYS A 2 41.45 -6.52 18.50
C LYS A 2 40.65 -5.42 17.78
N ARG A 3 41.32 -4.44 17.15
CA ARG A 3 40.66 -3.34 16.42
C ARG A 3 39.94 -3.79 15.15
N LEU A 4 40.47 -4.81 14.46
CA LEU A 4 39.86 -5.38 13.25
C LEU A 4 38.59 -6.15 13.60
N LEU A 5 38.62 -6.88 14.73
CA LEU A 5 37.48 -7.64 15.24
C LEU A 5 36.32 -6.71 15.63
N ILE A 6 36.61 -5.57 16.28
CA ILE A 6 35.60 -4.57 16.65
C ILE A 6 34.93 -3.98 15.42
N LEU A 7 35.70 -3.63 14.38
CA LEU A 7 35.15 -3.08 13.13
C LEU A 7 34.25 -4.10 12.40
N LEU A 8 34.63 -5.38 12.41
CA LEU A 8 33.80 -6.45 11.83
C LEU A 8 32.49 -6.65 12.61
N ILE A 9 32.52 -6.54 13.94
CA ILE A 9 31.31 -6.64 14.77
C ILE A 9 30.38 -5.45 14.50
N ILE A 10 30.91 -4.23 14.40
CA ILE A 10 30.10 -3.04 14.08
C ILE A 10 29.50 -3.17 12.67
N LEU A 11 30.25 -3.65 11.69
CA LEU A 11 29.76 -3.83 10.32
C LEU A 11 28.66 -4.90 10.27
N ALA A 12 28.88 -6.05 10.91
CA ALA A 12 27.89 -7.12 11.00
C ALA A 12 26.61 -6.66 11.73
N ALA A 13 26.76 -5.94 12.84
CA ALA A 13 25.64 -5.35 13.57
C ALA A 13 24.87 -4.33 12.74
N SER A 14 25.56 -3.51 11.93
CA SER A 14 24.92 -2.51 11.05
C SER A 14 24.07 -3.16 9.96
N ILE A 15 24.53 -4.29 9.42
CA ILE A 15 23.80 -5.08 8.42
C ILE A 15 22.60 -5.80 9.05
N TRP A 16 22.75 -6.33 10.27
CA TRP A 16 21.69 -7.06 10.98
C TRP A 16 20.62 -6.15 11.62
N LEU A 17 21.00 -5.00 12.19
CA LEU A 17 20.09 -4.07 12.87
C LEU A 17 19.51 -2.99 11.96
N GLY A 18 20.15 -2.71 10.81
CA GLY A 18 19.69 -1.71 9.85
C GLY A 18 18.22 -1.85 9.43
N PRO A 19 17.73 -3.05 9.08
CA PRO A 19 16.32 -3.27 8.74
C PRO A 19 15.35 -3.02 9.91
N LEU A 20 15.74 -3.33 11.14
CA LEU A 20 14.91 -3.11 12.34
C LEU A 20 14.79 -1.61 12.71
N MET A 21 15.80 -0.82 12.36
CA MET A 21 15.85 0.62 12.62
C MET A 21 15.22 1.47 11.51
N ASN A 22 14.89 0.89 10.34
CA ASN A 22 14.39 1.67 9.21
C ASN A 22 12.96 2.18 9.51
N PRO A 23 12.76 3.52 9.60
CA PRO A 23 11.44 4.11 9.88
C PRO A 23 10.36 3.72 8.87
N GLN A 24 10.73 3.35 7.65
CA GLN A 24 9.79 2.89 6.62
C GLN A 24 9.03 1.63 7.05
N PHE A 25 9.69 0.65 7.68
CA PHE A 25 9.01 -0.55 8.18
C PHE A 25 8.08 -0.27 9.34
N ARG A 26 8.38 0.75 10.15
CA ARG A 26 7.44 1.21 11.20
C ARG A 26 6.21 1.85 10.58
N HIS A 27 6.37 2.67 9.55
CA HIS A 27 5.24 3.27 8.84
C HIS A 27 4.39 2.24 8.11
N MET A 28 4.99 1.24 7.45
CA MET A 28 4.23 0.14 6.86
C MET A 28 3.40 -0.60 7.90
N ARG A 29 4.00 -0.97 9.04
CA ARG A 29 3.26 -1.62 10.14
C ARG A 29 2.16 -0.76 10.75
N GLN A 30 2.27 0.57 10.67
CA GLN A 30 1.16 1.46 11.06
C GLN A 30 0.02 1.41 10.04
N VAL A 31 0.35 1.36 8.75
CA VAL A 31 -0.63 1.23 7.67
C VAL A 31 -1.30 -0.16 7.68
N ASP A 32 -0.55 -1.24 7.88
CA ASP A 32 -1.13 -2.60 7.96
C ASP A 32 -2.15 -2.68 9.10
N ARG A 33 -1.78 -2.22 10.30
CA ARG A 33 -2.70 -2.14 11.44
C ARG A 33 -3.92 -1.25 11.17
N HIS A 34 -3.74 -0.18 10.40
CA HIS A 34 -4.84 0.69 9.99
C HIS A 34 -5.80 -0.05 9.06
N ILE A 35 -5.27 -0.77 8.06
CA ILE A 35 -6.06 -1.59 7.13
C ILE A 35 -6.87 -2.63 7.88
N ASP A 36 -6.25 -3.33 8.83
CA ASP A 36 -6.93 -4.32 9.69
C ASP A 36 -8.05 -3.65 10.50
N ALA A 37 -7.77 -2.50 11.11
CA ALA A 37 -8.74 -1.77 11.94
C ALA A 37 -9.95 -1.26 11.14
N ILE A 38 -9.79 -0.95 9.85
CA ILE A 38 -10.89 -0.50 8.98
C ILE A 38 -11.54 -1.64 8.20
N GLY A 39 -11.18 -2.91 8.46
CA GLY A 39 -11.62 -4.07 7.67
C GLY A 39 -13.14 -4.16 7.51
N ASP A 40 -13.89 -3.94 8.59
CA ASP A 40 -15.35 -3.95 8.57
C ASP A 40 -15.92 -2.79 7.75
N SER A 41 -15.39 -1.57 7.96
CA SER A 41 -15.76 -0.38 7.20
C SER A 41 -15.45 -0.53 5.71
N TRP A 42 -14.34 -1.16 5.36
CA TRP A 42 -13.95 -1.46 3.98
C TRP A 42 -14.91 -2.49 3.35
N THR A 43 -15.27 -3.52 4.10
CA THR A 43 -16.24 -4.53 3.64
C THR A 43 -17.62 -3.92 3.41
N ALA A 44 -18.09 -3.10 4.35
CA ALA A 44 -19.34 -2.36 4.22
C ALA A 44 -19.30 -1.39 3.02
N PHE A 45 -18.20 -0.67 2.84
CA PHE A 45 -18.00 0.23 1.71
C PHE A 45 -18.14 -0.50 0.36
N LYS A 46 -17.45 -1.63 0.17
CA LYS A 46 -17.55 -2.44 -1.06
C LYS A 46 -18.95 -3.03 -1.27
N THR A 47 -19.66 -3.33 -0.18
CA THR A 47 -21.03 -3.86 -0.27
C THR A 47 -22.02 -2.78 -0.72
N GLN A 48 -21.83 -1.54 -0.26
CA GLN A 48 -22.70 -0.40 -0.59
C GLN A 48 -22.34 0.27 -1.92
N ASN A 49 -21.10 0.08 -2.38
CA ASN A 49 -20.59 0.68 -3.60
C ASN A 49 -20.06 -0.45 -4.51
N HIS A 50 -20.84 -0.85 -5.51
CA HIS A 50 -20.41 -1.82 -6.52
C HIS A 50 -19.21 -1.28 -7.33
N GLY A 51 -18.39 -2.17 -7.89
CA GLY A 51 -17.25 -1.79 -8.72
C GLY A 51 -15.92 -1.64 -7.99
N PHE A 52 -15.81 -2.17 -6.76
CA PHE A 52 -14.58 -2.19 -5.96
C PHE A 52 -14.14 -3.63 -5.59
N GLU A 53 -14.73 -4.64 -6.21
CA GLU A 53 -14.52 -6.06 -5.90
C GLU A 53 -13.05 -6.47 -6.10
N GLU A 54 -12.40 -5.90 -7.12
CA GLU A 54 -11.00 -6.15 -7.44
C GLU A 54 -10.03 -5.19 -6.75
N VAL A 55 -10.52 -4.24 -5.96
CA VAL A 55 -9.66 -3.28 -5.26
C VAL A 55 -9.15 -3.88 -3.96
N ARG A 56 -7.84 -3.75 -3.73
CA ARG A 56 -7.15 -4.15 -2.52
C ARG A 56 -6.42 -2.97 -1.90
N LEU A 57 -6.54 -2.85 -0.58
CA LEU A 57 -5.77 -1.93 0.24
C LEU A 57 -4.42 -2.55 0.61
N PHE A 58 -3.36 -1.76 0.67
CA PHE A 58 -2.01 -2.25 1.00
C PHE A 58 -1.12 -1.19 1.64
N ALA A 59 -0.08 -1.62 2.36
CA ALA A 59 1.04 -0.77 2.75
C ALA A 59 2.15 -0.81 1.69
N TYR A 60 2.73 0.34 1.38
CA TYR A 60 3.82 0.46 0.41
C TYR A 60 4.97 1.31 0.93
N THR A 61 6.21 0.93 0.62
CA THR A 61 7.43 1.64 1.06
C THR A 61 7.66 2.95 0.32
N GLY A 62 7.07 3.14 -0.87
CA GLY A 62 7.21 4.38 -1.64
C GLY A 62 6.76 5.61 -0.84
N GLY A 63 7.49 6.72 -1.00
CA GLY A 63 7.20 7.95 -0.24
C GLY A 63 7.42 7.84 1.27
N GLY A 64 8.12 6.80 1.75
CA GLY A 64 8.42 6.61 3.17
C GLY A 64 7.31 5.91 3.96
N GLY A 65 6.49 5.09 3.31
CA GLY A 65 5.36 4.38 3.93
C GLY A 65 4.04 5.07 3.63
N THR A 66 3.25 4.51 2.71
CA THR A 66 1.95 5.05 2.25
C THR A 66 0.82 4.04 2.40
N PHE A 67 -0.39 4.56 2.57
CA PHE A 67 -1.63 3.80 2.50
C PHE A 67 -2.12 3.71 1.05
N GLY A 68 -1.96 2.52 0.47
CA GLY A 68 -2.18 2.25 -0.94
C GLY A 68 -3.52 1.59 -1.25
N ALA A 69 -4.05 1.84 -2.45
CA ALA A 69 -5.06 0.99 -3.07
C ALA A 69 -4.70 0.65 -4.52
N SER A 70 -4.94 -0.60 -4.93
CA SER A 70 -4.65 -1.11 -6.27
C SER A 70 -5.77 -2.01 -6.75
N GLY A 71 -5.94 -2.12 -8.06
CA GLY A 71 -6.98 -2.93 -8.69
C GLY A 71 -7.64 -2.19 -9.85
N TYR A 72 -8.84 -2.64 -10.20
CA TYR A 72 -9.64 -2.08 -11.30
C TYR A 72 -10.94 -1.49 -10.76
N VAL A 73 -11.35 -0.37 -11.36
CA VAL A 73 -12.65 0.25 -11.09
C VAL A 73 -13.35 0.65 -12.39
N PRO A 74 -14.69 0.74 -12.44
CA PRO A 74 -15.41 1.00 -13.69
C PRO A 74 -15.21 2.40 -14.27
N THR A 75 -15.06 3.42 -13.41
CA THR A 75 -15.01 4.82 -13.87
C THR A 75 -14.09 5.68 -13.01
N GLN A 76 -13.74 6.87 -13.52
CA GLN A 76 -12.99 7.87 -12.75
C GLN A 76 -13.73 8.28 -11.46
N LYS A 77 -15.07 8.33 -11.48
CA LYS A 77 -15.88 8.60 -10.29
C LYS A 77 -15.59 7.60 -9.17
N HIS A 78 -15.36 6.33 -9.50
CA HIS A 78 -14.99 5.32 -8.50
C HIS A 78 -13.61 5.58 -7.91
N VAL A 79 -12.65 6.08 -8.69
CA VAL A 79 -11.34 6.50 -8.17
C VAL A 79 -11.51 7.60 -7.14
N ASP A 80 -12.38 8.58 -7.41
CA ASP A 80 -12.64 9.69 -6.50
C ASP A 80 -13.38 9.20 -5.24
N THR A 81 -14.39 8.35 -5.38
CA THR A 81 -15.11 7.73 -4.26
C THR A 81 -14.17 6.92 -3.36
N LEU A 82 -13.26 6.13 -3.95
CA LEU A 82 -12.25 5.39 -3.22
C LEU A 82 -11.29 6.32 -2.46
N ARG A 83 -10.83 7.40 -3.11
CA ARG A 83 -9.98 8.41 -2.48
C ARG A 83 -10.68 9.03 -1.27
N SER A 84 -11.95 9.40 -1.40
CA SER A 84 -12.75 9.98 -0.33
C SER A 84 -12.94 9.01 0.83
N PHE A 85 -13.22 7.73 0.56
CA PHE A 85 -13.29 6.70 1.59
C PHE A 85 -11.94 6.56 2.33
N MET A 86 -10.84 6.39 1.59
CA MET A 86 -9.52 6.25 2.21
C MET A 86 -9.17 7.47 3.07
N ALA A 87 -9.51 8.68 2.63
CA ALA A 87 -9.27 9.90 3.39
C ALA A 87 -10.14 9.99 4.65
N SER A 88 -11.41 9.56 4.58
CA SER A 88 -12.33 9.62 5.73
C SER A 88 -11.95 8.66 6.85
N THR A 89 -11.11 7.65 6.57
CA THR A 89 -10.60 6.74 7.60
C THR A 89 -9.56 7.38 8.54
N ASN A 90 -9.14 8.63 8.29
CA ASN A 90 -8.03 9.30 9.01
C ASN A 90 -6.74 8.46 8.97
N PRO A 91 -6.22 8.15 7.77
CA PRO A 91 -5.11 7.23 7.64
C PRO A 91 -3.83 7.79 8.28
N PRO A 92 -2.98 6.94 8.88
CA PRO A 92 -1.78 7.39 9.59
C PRO A 92 -0.70 7.94 8.65
N ARG A 93 -0.85 7.72 7.34
CA ARG A 93 0.13 8.03 6.28
C ARG A 93 -0.58 8.54 5.02
N PRO A 94 0.14 9.24 4.12
CA PRO A 94 -0.42 9.69 2.85
C PRO A 94 -1.01 8.57 2.00
N ILE A 95 -2.06 8.91 1.24
CA ILE A 95 -2.76 8.00 0.34
C ILE A 95 -2.04 7.90 -1.00
N PHE A 96 -1.91 6.68 -1.50
CA PHE A 96 -1.42 6.37 -2.84
C PHE A 96 -2.44 5.52 -3.60
N LEU A 97 -2.79 5.93 -4.83
CA LEU A 97 -3.72 5.18 -5.67
C LEU A 97 -2.98 4.66 -6.91
N SER A 98 -2.97 3.35 -7.07
CA SER A 98 -2.51 2.64 -8.26
C SER A 98 -3.66 1.82 -8.84
N VAL A 99 -4.79 2.50 -9.05
CA VAL A 99 -6.03 1.91 -9.56
C VAL A 99 -6.17 2.25 -11.04
N ARG A 100 -6.58 1.27 -11.84
CA ARG A 100 -6.85 1.44 -13.26
C ARG A 100 -8.36 1.50 -13.49
N VAL A 101 -8.79 2.39 -14.39
CA VAL A 101 -10.18 2.39 -14.85
C VAL A 101 -10.30 1.30 -15.91
N TYR A 102 -11.28 0.40 -15.78
CA TYR A 102 -11.54 -0.64 -16.77
C TYR A 102 -11.84 0.00 -18.13
N ARG A 103 -11.06 -0.39 -19.14
CA ARG A 103 -11.25 0.01 -20.53
C ARG A 103 -11.60 -1.26 -21.33
N PRO A 104 -12.88 -1.48 -21.64
CA PRO A 104 -13.31 -2.67 -22.38
C PRO A 104 -12.62 -2.82 -23.75
N ASP A 105 -12.13 -1.72 -24.31
CA ASP A 105 -11.51 -1.58 -25.63
C ASP A 105 -10.01 -1.90 -25.69
N GLU A 106 -9.34 -2.11 -24.54
CA GLU A 106 -7.92 -2.45 -24.49
C GLU A 106 -7.68 -3.98 -24.37
N ALA A 107 -8.66 -4.75 -23.89
CA ALA A 107 -8.54 -6.20 -23.69
C ALA A 107 -8.47 -7.00 -25.01
N SER A 108 -8.90 -6.42 -26.14
CA SER A 108 -8.94 -7.10 -27.44
C SER A 108 -7.69 -6.87 -28.32
N LYS A 109 -6.69 -6.12 -27.84
CA LYS A 109 -5.50 -5.77 -28.65
C LYS A 109 -4.26 -6.62 -28.35
N GLU A 110 -4.30 -7.50 -27.35
CA GLU A 110 -3.12 -8.24 -26.89
C GLU A 110 -3.08 -9.70 -27.42
N GLU A 111 -4.10 -10.14 -28.17
CA GLU A 111 -4.17 -11.49 -28.76
C GLU A 111 -3.71 -11.56 -30.24
N VAL A 112 -3.16 -10.48 -30.79
CA VAL A 112 -2.54 -10.46 -32.12
C VAL A 112 -1.10 -9.94 -32.01
N ARG A 113 -0.19 -10.78 -31.53
CA ARG A 113 1.24 -10.61 -31.83
C ARG A 113 2.01 -11.91 -31.82
#